data_AF-A0A922MUA5-F1
#
_entry.id   AF-A0A922MUA5-F1
#
_cell.length_a   1.000
_cell.length_b   1.000
_cell.length_c   1.000
_cell.angle_alpha   90.00
_cell.angle_beta   90.00
_cell.angle_gamma   90.00
#
_symmetry.space_group_name_H-M   'P 1'
#
loop_
_entity.id
_entity.type
_entity.pdbx_description
1 polymer ?
#
loop_
_entity_poly.entity_id
_entity_poly.type
_entity_poly.pdbx_seq_one_letter_code
_entity_poly.pdbx_strand_id
1 'polypeptide(L)'
;MKLTVQTYSKAESWLNDQAQAMGWAKATKLAGRTALQGLVAVKFDKNHGALVELNCETDFVAKNEKFHKMIEETTLACFKFAHTHMQAKGPLTKMQLDSEQLANLATQSGKKLSEELALFIGNVGENAVLRRAECWKANDKDVKITGYTHPAPATSADYSAGKYGALLAYKQSNDTEDVGRQLCQHIVGMGPRKIGNKKTDEPAKDADDETCLIYQEYLLDPSYTIEEVLEKHKVEVIDYIRFSCGEVIEANMPGVEKQPLDTVQTLQ
;
A
#
# COMPACT_ATOMS: atom_id res chain seq x y z
N MET A 1 25.43 43.45 -6.04
CA MET A 1 25.33 41.98 -5.95
C MET A 1 24.57 41.47 -4.70
N LYS A 2 24.76 42.02 -3.48
CA LYS A 2 24.01 41.58 -2.28
C LYS A 2 22.50 41.92 -2.28
N LEU A 3 22.10 43.07 -2.84
CA LEU A 3 20.70 43.51 -2.92
C LEU A 3 19.84 42.64 -3.86
N THR A 4 20.41 42.19 -4.98
CA THR A 4 19.71 41.36 -5.97
C THR A 4 19.46 39.93 -5.48
N VAL A 5 20.43 39.32 -4.77
CA VAL A 5 20.27 37.97 -4.20
C VAL A 5 19.20 37.94 -3.09
N GLN A 6 19.12 38.99 -2.25
CA GLN A 6 18.06 39.11 -1.25
C GLN A 6 16.66 39.28 -1.85
N THR A 7 16.52 39.94 -3.00
CA THR A 7 15.21 40.06 -3.67
C THR A 7 14.78 38.74 -4.34
N TYR A 8 15.72 37.95 -4.89
CA TYR A 8 15.38 36.64 -5.47
C TYR A 8 14.89 35.65 -4.42
N SER A 9 15.62 35.50 -3.31
CA SER A 9 15.22 34.59 -2.23
C SER A 9 13.86 34.98 -1.62
N LYS A 10 13.59 36.28 -1.46
CA LYS A 10 12.27 36.75 -1.00
C LYS A 10 11.16 36.48 -2.02
N ALA A 11 11.42 36.65 -3.31
CA ALA A 11 10.46 36.34 -4.36
C ALA A 11 10.15 34.84 -4.43
N GLU A 12 11.16 33.98 -4.29
CA GLU A 12 11.01 32.53 -4.24
C GLU A 12 10.17 32.10 -3.03
N SER A 13 10.49 32.62 -1.83
CA SER A 13 9.68 32.38 -0.63
C SER A 13 8.22 32.80 -0.83
N TRP A 14 8.00 34.00 -1.38
CA TRP A 14 6.65 34.51 -1.64
C TRP A 14 5.89 33.62 -2.64
N LEU A 15 6.56 33.15 -3.71
CA LEU A 15 5.95 32.25 -4.69
C LEU A 15 5.57 30.90 -4.06
N ASN A 16 6.42 30.35 -3.19
CA ASN A 16 6.14 29.10 -2.49
C ASN A 16 4.95 29.25 -1.53
N ASP A 17 4.90 30.33 -0.76
CA ASP A 17 3.78 30.62 0.16
C ASP A 17 2.46 30.79 -0.61
N GLN A 18 2.50 31.50 -1.74
CA GLN A 18 1.33 31.66 -2.62
C GLN A 18 0.89 30.33 -3.24
N ALA A 19 1.85 29.52 -3.73
CA ALA A 19 1.55 28.21 -4.28
C ALA A 19 0.88 27.30 -3.25
N GLN A 20 1.34 27.33 -1.99
CA GLN A 20 0.72 26.59 -0.90
C GLN A 20 -0.72 27.05 -0.64
N ALA A 21 -0.93 28.36 -0.49
CA ALA A 21 -2.26 28.92 -0.22
C ALA A 21 -3.25 28.62 -1.37
N MET A 22 -2.80 28.77 -2.62
CA MET A 22 -3.61 28.44 -3.80
C MET A 22 -3.87 26.93 -3.92
N GLY A 23 -2.89 26.10 -3.55
CA GLY A 23 -3.01 24.64 -3.49
C GLY A 23 -4.13 24.23 -2.53
N TRP A 24 -4.15 24.77 -1.32
CA TRP A 24 -5.22 24.53 -0.34
C TRP A 24 -6.59 24.99 -0.84
N ALA A 25 -6.68 26.18 -1.42
CA ALA A 25 -7.94 26.68 -1.97
C ALA A 25 -8.48 25.76 -3.09
N LYS A 26 -7.59 25.24 -3.96
CA LYS A 26 -7.96 24.28 -5.00
C LYS A 26 -8.35 22.92 -4.39
N ALA A 27 -7.59 22.40 -3.44
CA ALA A 27 -7.89 21.13 -2.77
C ALA A 27 -9.29 21.17 -2.16
N THR A 28 -9.64 22.23 -1.41
CA THR A 28 -10.98 22.41 -0.85
C THR A 28 -12.07 22.46 -1.93
N LYS A 29 -11.83 23.18 -3.03
CA LYS A 29 -12.79 23.30 -4.14
C LYS A 29 -13.01 21.97 -4.87
N LEU A 30 -11.99 21.11 -4.93
CA LEU A 30 -11.99 19.87 -5.71
C LEU A 30 -12.29 18.62 -4.87
N ALA A 31 -12.23 18.69 -3.54
CA ALA A 31 -12.34 17.55 -2.63
C ALA A 31 -13.58 16.66 -2.84
N GLY A 32 -14.70 17.23 -3.27
CA GLY A 32 -15.94 16.48 -3.53
C GLY A 32 -15.97 15.73 -4.87
N ARG A 33 -14.93 15.85 -5.71
CA ARG A 33 -14.87 15.16 -7.00
C ARG A 33 -14.38 13.73 -6.85
N THR A 34 -14.98 12.82 -7.61
CA THR A 34 -14.61 11.40 -7.60
C THR A 34 -13.17 11.19 -8.08
N ALA A 35 -12.34 10.58 -7.23
CA ALA A 35 -10.97 10.19 -7.53
C ALA A 35 -10.83 8.66 -7.37
N LEU A 36 -11.05 7.91 -8.46
CA LEU A 36 -10.91 6.44 -8.49
C LEU A 36 -9.73 5.97 -9.34
N GLN A 37 -9.07 6.88 -10.07
CA GLN A 37 -7.80 6.60 -10.74
C GLN A 37 -6.64 6.79 -9.77
N GLY A 38 -5.43 6.43 -10.18
CA GLY A 38 -4.24 6.48 -9.32
C GLY A 38 -3.43 5.19 -9.36
N LEU A 39 -2.68 4.95 -8.28
CA LEU A 39 -1.77 3.83 -8.11
C LEU A 39 -1.78 3.32 -6.67
N VAL A 40 -1.38 2.06 -6.53
CA VAL A 40 -0.99 1.41 -5.29
C VAL A 40 0.52 1.28 -5.28
N ALA A 41 1.16 1.61 -4.16
CA ALA A 41 2.60 1.49 -3.98
C ALA A 41 2.95 0.60 -2.80
N VAL A 42 4.07 -0.10 -2.90
CA VAL A 42 4.63 -1.01 -1.90
C VAL A 42 6.08 -0.63 -1.63
N LYS A 43 6.45 -0.59 -0.36
CA LYS A 43 7.83 -0.63 0.11
C LYS A 43 7.94 -1.61 1.28
N PHE A 44 8.95 -2.47 1.25
CA PHE A 44 9.21 -3.40 2.34
C PHE A 44 10.70 -3.65 2.53
N ASP A 45 11.04 -4.16 3.70
CA ASP A 45 12.24 -4.93 3.97
C ASP A 45 11.83 -6.26 4.62
N LYS A 46 12.78 -7.01 5.16
CA LYS A 46 12.51 -8.30 5.80
C LYS A 46 11.50 -8.21 6.96
N ASN A 47 11.47 -7.09 7.68
CA ASN A 47 10.74 -6.93 8.94
C ASN A 47 9.62 -5.89 8.87
N HIS A 48 9.63 -4.96 7.92
CA HIS A 48 8.62 -3.91 7.81
C HIS A 48 8.04 -3.81 6.40
N GLY A 49 6.79 -3.39 6.30
CA GLY A 49 6.11 -3.16 5.03
C GLY A 49 5.17 -1.97 5.09
N ALA A 50 5.02 -1.30 3.96
CA ALA A 50 4.01 -0.27 3.72
C ALA A 50 3.35 -0.50 2.37
N LEU A 51 2.02 -0.57 2.36
CA LEU A 51 1.17 -0.63 1.16
C LEU A 51 0.29 0.61 1.17
N VAL A 52 0.36 1.44 0.13
CA VAL A 52 -0.28 2.75 0.06
C VAL A 52 -1.15 2.83 -1.19
N GLU A 53 -2.34 3.42 -1.07
CA GLU A 53 -3.16 3.83 -2.21
C GLU A 53 -3.29 5.35 -2.26
N LEU A 54 -2.85 5.93 -3.38
CA LEU A 54 -3.06 7.34 -3.72
C LEU A 54 -3.96 7.40 -4.95
N ASN A 55 -5.02 8.22 -4.89
CA ASN A 55 -5.92 8.41 -6.01
C ASN A 55 -5.86 9.82 -6.61
N CYS A 56 -6.32 9.91 -7.87
CA CYS A 56 -6.58 11.13 -8.62
C CYS A 56 -7.82 10.96 -9.52
N GLU A 57 -8.27 12.04 -10.16
CA GLU A 57 -9.44 11.99 -11.06
C GLU A 57 -9.15 11.18 -12.33
N THR A 58 -8.01 11.42 -12.99
CA THR A 58 -7.68 10.82 -14.29
C THR A 58 -6.46 9.91 -14.27
N ASP A 59 -6.37 8.97 -15.22
CA ASP A 59 -5.20 8.11 -15.38
C ASP A 59 -4.00 8.87 -16.00
N PHE A 60 -4.25 9.98 -16.69
CA PHE A 60 -3.22 10.90 -17.17
C PHE A 60 -2.40 11.49 -16.02
N VAL A 61 -3.07 11.92 -14.94
CA VAL A 61 -2.38 12.40 -13.74
C VAL A 61 -1.64 11.27 -13.03
N ALA A 62 -2.23 10.07 -12.95
CA ALA A 62 -1.57 8.91 -12.33
C ALA A 62 -0.25 8.50 -13.00
N LYS A 63 -0.05 8.83 -14.28
CA LYS A 63 1.17 8.56 -15.06
C LYS A 63 2.19 9.70 -15.00
N ASN A 64 1.87 10.82 -14.35
CA ASN A 64 2.73 12.01 -14.29
C ASN A 64 3.85 11.83 -13.26
N GLU A 65 5.06 12.31 -13.56
CA GLU A 65 6.20 12.30 -12.63
C GLU A 65 5.88 12.94 -11.27
N LYS A 66 5.08 14.01 -11.22
CA LYS A 66 4.66 14.65 -9.97
C LYS A 66 3.81 13.72 -9.11
N PHE A 67 2.96 12.89 -9.73
CA PHE A 67 2.15 11.92 -9.01
C PHE A 67 3.04 10.79 -8.47
N HIS A 68 3.99 10.31 -9.29
CA HIS A 68 4.97 9.32 -8.86
C HIS A 68 5.81 9.81 -7.67
N LYS A 69 6.22 11.08 -7.64
CA LYS A 69 6.89 11.69 -6.47
C LYS A 69 5.98 11.74 -5.25
N MET A 70 4.72 12.13 -5.41
CA MET A 70 3.77 12.18 -4.29
C MET A 70 3.51 10.80 -3.67
N ILE A 71 3.30 9.76 -4.49
CA ILE A 71 3.09 8.40 -3.98
C ILE A 71 4.36 7.81 -3.38
N GLU A 72 5.53 8.13 -3.92
CA GLU A 72 6.83 7.77 -3.33
C GLU A 72 7.00 8.37 -1.93
N GLU A 73 6.83 9.69 -1.79
CA GLU A 73 6.93 10.38 -0.50
C GLU A 73 5.94 9.83 0.53
N THR A 74 4.70 9.56 0.10
CA THR A 74 3.66 8.94 0.94
C THR A 74 4.11 7.55 1.40
N THR A 75 4.64 6.73 0.49
CA THR A 75 5.11 5.37 0.78
C THR A 75 6.29 5.39 1.73
N LEU A 76 7.25 6.30 1.54
CA LEU A 76 8.40 6.47 2.43
C LEU A 76 7.99 6.95 3.83
N ALA A 77 7.01 7.85 3.93
CA ALA A 77 6.46 8.29 5.21
C ALA A 77 5.77 7.15 5.97
N CYS A 78 4.96 6.33 5.28
CA CYS A 78 4.32 5.15 5.87
C CYS A 78 5.35 4.08 6.29
N PHE A 79 6.36 3.85 5.46
CA PHE A 79 7.43 2.89 5.78
C PHE A 79 8.27 3.34 6.99
N LYS A 80 8.57 4.65 7.09
CA LYS A 80 9.18 5.24 8.28
C LYS A 80 8.28 5.11 9.50
N PHE A 81 6.98 5.34 9.35
CA PHE A 81 5.99 5.16 10.41
C PHE A 81 6.03 3.72 10.95
N ALA A 82 6.05 2.72 10.06
CA ALA A 82 6.17 1.30 10.44
C ALA A 82 7.40 1.00 11.31
N HIS A 83 8.53 1.66 11.02
CA HIS A 83 9.77 1.51 11.78
C HIS A 83 9.74 2.18 13.16
N THR A 84 9.07 3.33 13.27
CA THR A 84 9.31 4.27 14.38
C THR A 84 8.15 4.40 15.35
N HIS A 85 6.93 4.05 14.94
CA HIS A 85 5.72 4.30 15.73
C HIS A 85 4.92 3.02 16.04
N MET A 86 5.23 1.88 15.41
CA MET A 86 4.51 0.63 15.64
C MET A 86 5.04 -0.15 16.85
N GLN A 87 4.16 -0.37 17.82
CA GLN A 87 4.43 -1.20 18.99
C GLN A 87 4.24 -2.68 18.65
N ALA A 88 5.14 -3.53 19.13
CA ALA A 88 5.10 -4.96 18.87
C ALA A 88 3.87 -5.61 19.53
N LYS A 89 3.08 -6.37 18.77
CA LYS A 89 1.93 -7.13 19.22
C LYS A 89 1.82 -8.41 18.39
N GLY A 90 1.87 -9.58 19.04
CA GLY A 90 1.85 -10.87 18.34
C GLY A 90 3.03 -11.07 17.37
N PRO A 91 2.97 -12.06 16.48
CA PRO A 91 4.02 -12.33 15.49
C PRO A 91 4.16 -11.22 14.43
N LEU A 92 3.07 -10.51 14.15
CA LEU A 92 2.96 -9.42 13.18
C LEU A 92 2.08 -8.31 13.77
N THR A 93 2.62 -7.10 13.88
CA THR A 93 1.82 -5.90 14.12
C THR A 93 1.37 -5.34 12.78
N LYS A 94 0.08 -5.00 12.68
CA LYS A 94 -0.50 -4.32 11.51
C LYS A 94 -1.21 -3.04 11.94
N MET A 95 -1.12 -2.01 11.12
CA MET A 95 -1.81 -0.75 11.34
C MET A 95 -2.35 -0.21 10.02
N GLN A 96 -3.66 -0.04 9.97
CA GLN A 96 -4.33 0.66 8.89
C GLN A 96 -4.28 2.16 9.15
N LEU A 97 -3.91 2.94 8.14
CA LEU A 97 -3.96 4.39 8.16
C LEU A 97 -5.04 4.88 7.18
N ASP A 98 -5.97 5.67 7.67
CA ASP A 98 -6.96 6.36 6.84
C ASP A 98 -6.42 7.67 6.24
N SER A 99 -7.27 8.39 5.50
CA SER A 99 -6.88 9.64 4.85
C SER A 99 -6.45 10.73 5.83
N GLU A 100 -7.02 10.80 7.03
CA GLU A 100 -6.70 11.83 8.02
C GLU A 100 -5.36 11.53 8.71
N GLN A 101 -5.15 10.26 9.06
CA GLN A 101 -3.89 9.79 9.64
C GLN A 101 -2.74 9.95 8.63
N LEU A 102 -2.95 9.60 7.36
CA LEU A 102 -1.98 9.82 6.29
C LEU A 102 -1.67 11.31 6.10
N ALA A 103 -2.69 12.17 6.05
CA ALA A 103 -2.53 13.61 5.90
C ALA A 103 -1.62 14.24 6.96
N ASN A 104 -1.52 13.63 8.15
CA ASN A 104 -0.72 14.11 9.27
C ASN A 104 0.70 13.52 9.35
N LEU A 105 1.03 12.49 8.56
CA LEU A 105 2.40 11.99 8.53
C LEU A 105 3.37 13.01 7.91
N ALA A 106 4.59 13.04 8.42
CA ALA A 106 5.65 13.88 7.90
C ALA A 106 6.40 13.19 6.75
N THR A 107 6.64 13.93 5.68
CA THR A 107 7.53 13.53 4.59
C THR A 107 9.00 13.51 5.05
N GLN A 108 9.91 13.11 4.16
CA GLN A 108 11.35 13.16 4.45
C GLN A 108 11.86 14.60 4.69
N SER A 109 11.22 15.61 4.12
CA SER A 109 11.55 17.02 4.34
C SER A 109 10.95 17.59 5.63
N GLY A 110 10.13 16.81 6.34
CA GLY A 110 9.51 17.19 7.62
C GLY A 110 8.17 17.90 7.50
N LYS A 111 7.72 18.21 6.28
CA LYS A 111 6.37 18.75 6.03
C LYS A 111 5.31 17.68 6.14
N LYS A 112 4.05 18.07 6.37
CA LYS A 112 2.93 17.13 6.36
C LYS A 112 2.62 16.67 4.93
N LEU A 113 2.21 15.41 4.78
CA LEU A 113 1.73 14.89 3.49
C LEU A 113 0.54 15.68 2.94
N SER A 114 -0.30 16.24 3.82
CA SER A 114 -1.41 17.09 3.40
C SER A 114 -0.96 18.42 2.75
N GLU A 115 0.17 18.98 3.18
CA GLU A 115 0.73 20.19 2.56
C GLU A 115 1.26 19.89 1.16
N GLU A 116 1.98 18.78 1.00
CA GLU A 116 2.49 18.32 -0.30
C GLU A 116 1.36 17.89 -1.23
N LEU A 117 0.31 17.24 -0.71
CA LEU A 117 -0.90 16.91 -1.48
C LEU A 117 -1.60 18.17 -1.99
N ALA A 118 -1.72 19.21 -1.15
CA ALA A 118 -2.33 20.47 -1.55
C ALA A 118 -1.51 21.18 -2.66
N LEU A 119 -0.18 21.17 -2.57
CA LEU A 119 0.70 21.67 -3.63
C LEU A 119 0.55 20.84 -4.92
N PHE A 120 0.47 19.52 -4.79
CA PHE A 120 0.25 18.62 -5.91
C PHE A 120 -1.07 18.96 -6.63
N ILE A 121 -2.19 19.01 -5.92
CA ILE A 121 -3.51 19.40 -6.46
C ILE A 121 -3.46 20.80 -7.08
N GLY A 122 -2.77 21.74 -6.42
CA GLY A 122 -2.57 23.09 -6.94
C GLY A 122 -1.90 23.13 -8.31
N ASN A 123 -0.92 22.25 -8.51
CA ASN A 123 -0.12 22.11 -9.71
C ASN A 123 -0.82 21.33 -10.84
N VAL A 124 -1.53 20.25 -10.52
CA VAL A 124 -2.19 19.41 -11.55
C VAL A 124 -3.60 19.88 -11.88
N GLY A 125 -4.29 20.56 -10.95
CA GLY A 125 -5.64 21.06 -11.15
C GLY A 125 -6.75 20.01 -11.07
N GLU A 126 -6.43 18.81 -10.57
CA GLU A 126 -7.36 17.70 -10.32
C GLU A 126 -7.37 17.35 -8.83
N ASN A 127 -8.48 16.79 -8.36
CA ASN A 127 -8.58 16.19 -7.04
C ASN A 127 -7.61 15.02 -6.91
N ALA A 128 -7.04 14.88 -5.71
CA ALA A 128 -6.20 13.76 -5.34
C ALA A 128 -6.44 13.41 -3.86
N VAL A 129 -6.36 12.13 -3.53
CA VAL A 129 -6.75 11.63 -2.22
C VAL A 129 -5.72 10.62 -1.72
N LEU A 130 -5.11 10.90 -0.57
CA LEU A 130 -4.37 9.93 0.23
C LEU A 130 -5.38 8.94 0.81
N ARG A 131 -5.69 7.85 0.09
CA ARG A 131 -6.90 7.07 0.38
C ARG A 131 -6.76 6.19 1.61
N ARG A 132 -5.70 5.37 1.64
CA ARG A 132 -5.43 4.42 2.71
C ARG A 132 -4.00 3.90 2.65
N ALA A 133 -3.51 3.42 3.78
CA ALA A 133 -2.30 2.62 3.84
C ALA A 133 -2.40 1.49 4.86
N GLU A 134 -1.54 0.50 4.69
CA GLU A 134 -1.30 -0.59 5.63
C GLU A 134 0.19 -0.60 5.97
N CYS A 135 0.50 -0.44 7.25
CA CYS A 135 1.87 -0.43 7.80
C CYS A 135 2.06 -1.67 8.66
N TRP A 136 3.08 -2.47 8.37
CA TRP A 136 3.30 -3.78 8.96
C TRP A 136 4.68 -3.86 9.61
N LYS A 137 4.76 -4.61 10.71
CA LYS A 137 5.99 -4.90 11.45
C LYS A 137 5.99 -6.35 11.93
N ALA A 138 6.91 -7.15 11.39
CA ALA A 138 7.21 -8.49 11.89
C ALA A 138 7.95 -8.37 13.23
N ASN A 139 7.46 -9.09 14.24
CA ASN A 139 8.03 -9.06 15.59
C ASN A 139 8.85 -10.32 15.88
N ASP A 140 8.49 -11.44 15.25
CA ASP A 140 9.20 -12.70 15.39
C ASP A 140 10.32 -12.84 14.33
N LYS A 141 11.43 -13.48 14.71
CA LYS A 141 12.63 -13.58 13.85
C LYS A 141 12.43 -14.44 12.60
N ASP A 142 11.46 -15.33 12.63
CA ASP A 142 11.11 -16.26 11.55
C ASP A 142 10.05 -15.71 10.61
N VAL A 143 9.36 -14.63 10.99
CA VAL A 143 8.39 -13.93 10.12
C VAL A 143 9.14 -12.96 9.21
N LYS A 144 8.89 -13.09 7.90
CA LYS A 144 9.38 -12.20 6.86
C LYS A 144 8.23 -11.45 6.22
N ILE A 145 8.49 -10.21 5.81
CA ILE A 145 7.59 -9.43 4.97
C ILE A 145 8.14 -9.37 3.55
N THR A 146 7.25 -9.54 2.58
CA THR A 146 7.52 -9.29 1.16
C THR A 146 6.31 -8.59 0.53
N GLY A 147 6.49 -8.07 -0.68
CA GLY A 147 5.42 -7.41 -1.40
C GLY A 147 5.65 -7.36 -2.90
N TYR A 148 4.57 -7.07 -3.62
CA TYR A 148 4.55 -7.03 -5.07
C TYR A 148 3.52 -6.02 -5.55
N THR A 149 3.79 -5.37 -6.69
CA THR A 149 2.79 -4.59 -7.41
C THR A 149 2.62 -5.09 -8.83
N HIS A 150 1.43 -4.91 -9.37
CA HIS A 150 1.15 -5.17 -10.78
C HIS A 150 0.52 -3.94 -11.46
N PRO A 151 1.03 -3.49 -12.62
CA PRO A 151 2.26 -3.95 -13.26
C PRO A 151 3.50 -3.77 -12.37
N ALA A 152 4.49 -4.65 -12.54
CA ALA A 152 5.78 -4.50 -11.87
C ALA A 152 6.63 -3.46 -12.62
N PRO A 153 7.41 -2.62 -11.92
CA PRO A 153 8.29 -1.66 -12.57
C PRO A 153 9.40 -2.38 -13.34
N ALA A 154 9.84 -1.77 -14.44
CA ALA A 154 10.91 -2.33 -15.29
C ALA A 154 12.29 -2.31 -14.62
N THR A 155 12.47 -1.51 -13.57
CA THR A 155 13.72 -1.36 -12.83
C THR A 155 13.47 -1.52 -11.34
N SER A 156 14.45 -2.06 -10.61
CA SER A 156 14.43 -2.10 -9.16
C SER A 156 14.59 -0.69 -8.61
N ALA A 157 13.59 -0.22 -7.86
CA ALA A 157 13.62 1.06 -7.17
C ALA A 157 13.37 0.84 -5.66
N ASP A 158 13.56 1.89 -4.86
CA ASP A 158 13.35 1.87 -3.41
C ASP A 158 11.89 1.57 -3.01
N TYR A 159 10.97 1.71 -3.95
CA TYR A 159 9.56 1.31 -3.84
C TYR A 159 9.07 0.77 -5.20
N SER A 160 7.91 0.13 -5.20
CA SER A 160 7.24 -0.37 -6.40
C SER A 160 5.82 0.18 -6.47
N ALA A 161 5.32 0.56 -7.64
CA ALA A 161 3.95 1.04 -7.81
C ALA A 161 3.26 0.44 -9.04
N GLY A 162 1.95 0.22 -8.93
CA GLY A 162 1.12 -0.38 -9.96
C GLY A 162 -0.38 -0.13 -9.73
N LYS A 163 -1.24 -0.80 -10.49
CA LYS A 163 -2.70 -0.78 -10.28
C LYS A 163 -3.14 -1.68 -9.13
N TYR A 164 -2.36 -2.72 -8.86
CA TYR A 164 -2.56 -3.66 -7.76
C TYR A 164 -1.30 -3.71 -6.91
N GLY A 165 -1.46 -3.99 -5.62
CA GLY A 165 -0.35 -4.25 -4.72
C GLY A 165 -0.73 -5.25 -3.65
N ALA A 166 0.25 -6.03 -3.17
CA ALA A 166 0.08 -6.92 -2.04
C ALA A 166 1.29 -6.86 -1.10
N LEU A 167 1.01 -7.05 0.19
CA LEU A 167 1.98 -7.42 1.22
C LEU A 167 1.66 -8.82 1.73
N LEU A 168 2.71 -9.57 2.03
CA LEU A 168 2.63 -10.91 2.59
C LEU A 168 3.60 -11.02 3.76
N ALA A 169 3.10 -11.50 4.89
CA ALA A 169 3.88 -11.92 6.04
C ALA A 169 3.87 -13.45 6.10
N TYR A 170 5.04 -14.06 6.15
CA TYR A 170 5.16 -15.52 6.08
C TYR A 170 6.40 -16.01 6.82
N LYS A 171 6.40 -17.27 7.22
CA LYS A 171 7.57 -18.00 7.72
C LYS A 171 8.03 -18.97 6.65
N GLN A 172 9.34 -19.17 6.55
CA GLN A 172 9.92 -20.15 5.63
C GLN A 172 11.21 -20.72 6.22
N SER A 173 11.28 -22.05 6.30
CA SER A 173 12.45 -22.73 6.90
C SER A 173 13.70 -22.67 6.02
N ASN A 174 13.55 -22.62 4.69
CA ASN A 174 14.65 -22.63 3.71
C ASN A 174 14.45 -21.53 2.65
N ASP A 175 15.41 -20.62 2.50
CA ASP A 175 15.30 -19.42 1.64
C ASP A 175 15.79 -19.65 0.19
N THR A 176 15.53 -20.83 -0.36
CA THR A 176 16.16 -21.27 -1.63
C THR A 176 15.43 -20.78 -2.87
N GLU A 177 14.16 -20.38 -2.75
CA GLU A 177 13.31 -19.94 -3.87
C GLU A 177 12.51 -18.69 -3.48
N ASP A 178 12.25 -17.82 -4.45
CA ASP A 178 11.50 -16.56 -4.27
C ASP A 178 9.97 -16.78 -4.16
N VAL A 179 9.59 -17.77 -3.34
CA VAL A 179 8.19 -18.18 -3.15
C VAL A 179 7.34 -17.03 -2.58
N GLY A 180 7.92 -16.17 -1.74
CA GLY A 180 7.21 -15.03 -1.18
C GLY A 180 6.71 -14.07 -2.26
N ARG A 181 7.56 -13.70 -3.22
CA ARG A 181 7.15 -12.85 -4.34
C ARG A 181 6.12 -13.56 -5.22
N GLN A 182 6.29 -14.85 -5.50
CA GLN A 182 5.35 -15.62 -6.32
C GLN A 182 3.97 -15.74 -5.65
N LEU A 183 3.92 -15.90 -4.33
CA LEU A 183 2.68 -15.86 -3.56
C LEU A 183 2.02 -14.48 -3.64
N CYS A 184 2.79 -13.38 -3.56
CA CYS A 184 2.21 -12.05 -3.78
C CYS A 184 1.68 -11.87 -5.22
N GLN A 185 2.35 -12.44 -6.23
CA GLN A 185 1.83 -12.44 -7.61
C GLN A 185 0.51 -13.18 -7.71
N HIS A 186 0.42 -14.35 -7.07
CA HIS A 186 -0.81 -15.12 -6.98
C HIS A 186 -1.92 -14.34 -6.26
N ILE A 187 -1.65 -13.76 -5.08
CA ILE A 187 -2.63 -12.94 -4.34
C ILE A 187 -3.13 -11.77 -5.20
N VAL A 188 -2.23 -11.09 -5.91
CA VAL A 188 -2.62 -10.00 -6.82
C VAL A 188 -3.49 -10.51 -7.97
N GLY A 189 -3.14 -11.63 -8.60
CA GLY A 189 -3.83 -12.19 -9.77
C GLY A 189 -5.16 -12.87 -9.45
N MET A 190 -5.20 -13.71 -8.41
CA MET A 190 -6.32 -14.58 -8.06
C MET A 190 -7.26 -13.98 -7.00
N GLY A 191 -6.83 -12.92 -6.30
CA GLY A 191 -7.69 -12.17 -5.37
C GLY A 191 -8.38 -13.00 -4.27
N PRO A 192 -7.68 -13.88 -3.54
CA PRO A 192 -8.29 -14.61 -2.43
C PRO A 192 -8.79 -13.65 -1.33
N ARG A 193 -9.79 -14.11 -0.59
CA ARG A 193 -10.45 -13.35 0.51
C ARG A 193 -10.01 -13.79 1.90
N LYS A 194 -9.52 -15.02 2.03
CA LYS A 194 -8.98 -15.57 3.29
C LYS A 194 -7.81 -16.52 3.00
N ILE A 195 -7.00 -16.81 4.03
CA ILE A 195 -5.93 -17.82 3.93
C ILE A 195 -6.55 -19.21 3.83
N GLY A 196 -7.34 -19.58 4.83
CA GLY A 196 -8.00 -20.88 4.95
C GLY A 196 -7.40 -21.78 6.03
N ASN A 197 -8.18 -22.79 6.42
CA ASN A 197 -7.81 -23.83 7.35
C ASN A 197 -8.45 -25.16 6.94
N LYS A 198 -7.63 -26.17 6.64
CA LYS A 198 -8.07 -27.51 6.18
C LYS A 198 -9.04 -28.24 7.10
N LYS A 199 -9.12 -27.85 8.37
CA LYS A 199 -10.02 -28.47 9.36
C LYS A 199 -11.42 -27.88 9.34
N THR A 200 -11.58 -26.65 8.85
CA THR A 200 -12.82 -25.87 8.99
C THR A 200 -13.35 -25.32 7.68
N ASP A 201 -12.50 -25.24 6.66
CA ASP A 201 -12.87 -24.74 5.33
C ASP A 201 -12.90 -25.90 4.33
N GLU A 202 -13.80 -25.81 3.36
CA GLU A 202 -13.90 -26.74 2.23
C GLU A 202 -13.64 -25.97 0.93
N PRO A 203 -13.09 -26.63 -0.10
CA PRO A 203 -12.91 -25.99 -1.40
C PRO A 203 -14.25 -25.66 -2.04
N ALA A 204 -14.28 -24.59 -2.85
CA ALA A 204 -15.40 -24.26 -3.70
C ALA A 204 -15.69 -25.41 -4.68
N LYS A 205 -16.96 -25.51 -5.11
CA LYS A 205 -17.36 -26.54 -6.09
C LYS A 205 -16.71 -26.31 -7.46
N ASP A 206 -16.62 -25.04 -7.84
CA ASP A 206 -16.03 -24.57 -9.08
C ASP A 206 -14.75 -23.81 -8.75
N ALA A 207 -13.64 -24.15 -9.43
CA ALA A 207 -12.33 -23.55 -9.16
C ALA A 207 -12.31 -22.03 -9.38
N ASP A 208 -13.10 -21.53 -10.33
CA ASP A 208 -13.24 -20.10 -10.64
C ASP A 208 -13.88 -19.30 -9.50
N ASP A 209 -14.65 -19.96 -8.62
CA ASP A 209 -15.32 -19.35 -7.46
C ASP A 209 -14.49 -19.49 -6.17
N GLU A 210 -13.30 -20.08 -6.23
CA GLU A 210 -12.47 -20.31 -5.05
C GLU A 210 -11.92 -19.00 -4.49
N THR A 211 -12.26 -18.71 -3.23
CA THR A 211 -11.86 -17.49 -2.51
C THR A 211 -10.89 -17.76 -1.37
N CYS A 212 -10.67 -19.02 -1.04
CA CYS A 212 -9.78 -19.49 0.01
C CYS A 212 -8.39 -19.75 -0.59
N LEU A 213 -7.39 -18.96 -0.19
CA LEU A 213 -6.04 -19.00 -0.76
C LEU A 213 -5.50 -20.42 -0.87
N ILE A 214 -5.55 -21.21 0.21
CA ILE A 214 -4.97 -22.57 0.22
C ILE A 214 -5.57 -23.52 -0.82
N TYR A 215 -6.80 -23.27 -1.26
CA TYR A 215 -7.51 -24.13 -2.23
C TYR A 215 -7.42 -23.60 -3.66
N GLN A 216 -6.94 -22.37 -3.88
CA GLN A 216 -6.78 -21.82 -5.23
C GLN A 216 -5.71 -22.60 -6.01
N GLU A 217 -5.98 -22.82 -7.31
CA GLU A 217 -4.98 -23.31 -8.26
C GLU A 217 -3.84 -22.29 -8.37
N TYR A 218 -2.60 -22.78 -8.30
CA TYR A 218 -1.44 -21.92 -8.27
C TYR A 218 -1.23 -21.24 -9.62
N LEU A 219 -1.43 -19.92 -9.66
CA LEU A 219 -1.24 -19.06 -10.83
C LEU A 219 -0.02 -19.39 -11.73
N LEU A 220 1.13 -19.77 -11.18
CA LEU A 220 2.32 -20.07 -11.99
C LEU A 220 2.38 -21.52 -12.50
N ASP A 221 1.69 -22.44 -11.84
CA ASP A 221 1.53 -23.84 -12.25
C ASP A 221 0.22 -24.41 -11.69
N PRO A 222 -0.88 -24.35 -12.47
CA PRO A 222 -2.21 -24.80 -12.01
C PRO A 222 -2.31 -26.28 -11.67
N SER A 223 -1.26 -27.07 -11.93
CA SER A 223 -1.18 -28.48 -11.51
C SER A 223 -1.11 -28.65 -9.99
N TYR A 224 -0.84 -27.55 -9.26
CA TYR A 224 -0.76 -27.52 -7.81
C TYR A 224 -1.74 -26.51 -7.23
N THR A 225 -2.31 -26.83 -6.07
CA THR A 225 -2.96 -25.86 -5.19
C THR A 225 -1.91 -25.03 -4.45
N ILE A 226 -2.29 -23.87 -3.92
CA ILE A 226 -1.41 -23.12 -3.03
C ILE A 226 -1.01 -23.93 -1.81
N GLU A 227 -1.90 -24.72 -1.23
CA GLU A 227 -1.56 -25.58 -0.09
C GLU A 227 -0.39 -26.51 -0.40
N GLU A 228 -0.40 -27.18 -1.55
CA GLU A 228 0.69 -28.06 -1.97
C GLU A 228 2.00 -27.29 -2.18
N VAL A 229 1.92 -26.05 -2.69
CA VAL A 229 3.08 -25.16 -2.81
C VAL A 229 3.62 -24.77 -1.43
N LEU A 230 2.76 -24.44 -0.47
CA LEU A 230 3.14 -24.09 0.90
C LEU A 230 3.82 -25.28 1.61
N GLU A 231 3.23 -26.48 1.52
CA GLU A 231 3.80 -27.71 2.10
C GLU A 231 5.16 -28.04 1.48
N LYS A 232 5.27 -28.01 0.14
CA LYS A 232 6.52 -28.31 -0.60
C LYS A 232 7.66 -27.38 -0.20
N HIS A 233 7.39 -26.08 -0.05
CA HIS A 233 8.41 -25.08 0.26
C HIS A 233 8.55 -24.79 1.76
N LYS A 234 7.78 -25.48 2.61
CA LYS A 234 7.73 -25.29 4.07
C LYS A 234 7.47 -23.83 4.44
N VAL A 235 6.45 -23.26 3.80
CA VAL A 235 5.99 -21.89 4.00
C VAL A 235 4.75 -21.91 4.87
N GLU A 236 4.70 -21.04 5.86
CA GLU A 236 3.51 -20.75 6.65
C GLU A 236 3.11 -19.30 6.37
N VAL A 237 1.93 -19.08 5.80
CA VAL A 237 1.39 -17.73 5.61
C VAL A 237 0.83 -17.24 6.94
N ILE A 238 1.37 -16.13 7.44
CA ILE A 238 0.89 -15.47 8.66
C ILE A 238 -0.28 -14.56 8.31
N ASP A 239 -0.10 -13.70 7.30
CA ASP A 239 -1.13 -12.79 6.84
C ASP A 239 -0.81 -12.22 5.45
N TYR A 240 -1.82 -11.74 4.75
CA TYR A 240 -1.64 -10.95 3.54
C TYR A 240 -2.66 -9.82 3.44
N ILE A 241 -2.32 -8.79 2.66
CA ILE A 241 -3.27 -7.77 2.25
C ILE A 241 -3.07 -7.45 0.78
N ARG A 242 -4.17 -7.20 0.08
CA ARG A 242 -4.21 -6.86 -1.34
C ARG A 242 -5.00 -5.57 -1.53
N PHE A 243 -4.44 -4.61 -2.24
CA PHE A 243 -5.15 -3.44 -2.72
C PHE A 243 -5.32 -3.48 -4.23
N SER A 244 -6.52 -3.14 -4.69
CA SER A 244 -6.78 -2.72 -6.06
C SER A 244 -7.05 -1.21 -6.07
N CYS A 245 -6.33 -0.46 -6.89
CA CYS A 245 -6.54 0.98 -7.05
C CYS A 245 -8.01 1.25 -7.44
N GLY A 246 -8.66 2.16 -6.74
CA GLY A 246 -10.03 2.57 -7.02
C GLY A 246 -11.09 1.61 -6.52
N GLU A 247 -10.72 0.51 -5.84
CA GLU A 247 -11.65 -0.50 -5.37
C GLU A 247 -12.69 0.07 -4.41
N VAL A 248 -13.97 -0.09 -4.76
CA VAL A 248 -15.08 0.28 -3.88
C VAL A 248 -15.12 -0.72 -2.73
N ILE A 249 -14.67 -0.30 -1.56
CA ILE A 249 -14.81 -1.10 -0.34
C ILE A 249 -16.28 -0.99 0.07
N GLU A 250 -17.11 -1.93 -0.37
CA GLU A 250 -18.48 -2.00 0.12
C GLU A 250 -18.42 -2.30 1.62
N ALA A 251 -18.77 -1.30 2.43
CA ALA A 251 -18.66 -1.37 3.88
C ALA A 251 -19.57 -2.43 4.54
N ASN A 252 -20.35 -3.21 3.78
CA ASN A 252 -21.26 -4.25 4.29
C ASN A 252 -21.66 -5.27 3.19
N MET A 253 -20.75 -6.13 2.75
CA MET A 253 -21.14 -7.40 2.12
C MET A 253 -21.13 -8.53 3.18
N PRO A 254 -22.21 -9.30 3.33
CA PRO A 254 -22.17 -10.52 4.13
C PRO A 254 -21.17 -11.50 3.49
N GLY A 255 -20.13 -11.89 4.24
CA GLY A 255 -19.11 -12.85 3.78
C GLY A 255 -17.68 -12.31 3.66
N VAL A 256 -17.43 -11.02 3.92
CA VAL A 256 -16.07 -10.53 4.25
C VAL A 256 -15.91 -10.57 5.76
N GLU A 257 -15.66 -11.76 6.31
CA GLU A 257 -15.21 -11.86 7.69
C GLU A 257 -13.82 -11.23 7.79
N LYS A 258 -13.74 -10.02 8.34
CA LYS A 258 -12.50 -9.53 8.92
C LYS A 258 -12.11 -10.52 10.01
N GLN A 259 -10.94 -11.15 9.88
CA GLN A 259 -10.38 -11.99 10.93
C GLN A 259 -10.40 -11.25 12.28
N PRO A 260 -10.58 -11.96 13.41
CA PRO A 260 -10.77 -11.36 14.71
C PRO A 260 -9.70 -10.32 15.03
N LEU A 261 -10.17 -9.16 15.49
CA LEU A 261 -9.50 -7.86 15.65
C LEU A 261 -8.37 -7.82 16.70
N ASP A 262 -7.81 -8.96 17.09
CA ASP A 262 -6.85 -9.03 18.19
C ASP A 262 -5.47 -8.43 17.85
N THR A 263 -5.19 -8.07 16.60
CA THR A 263 -3.87 -7.54 16.16
C THR A 263 -3.90 -6.18 15.49
N VAL A 264 -5.06 -5.57 15.24
CA VAL A 264 -5.15 -4.25 14.57
C VAL A 264 -5.09 -3.15 15.61
N GLN A 265 -4.04 -2.32 15.57
CA GLN A 265 -3.99 -1.07 16.31
C GLN A 265 -4.55 0.05 15.43
N THR A 266 -5.41 0.90 15.99
CA THR A 266 -5.81 2.18 15.40
C THR A 266 -5.09 3.28 16.17
N LEU A 267 -4.48 4.25 15.47
CA LEU A 267 -4.03 5.47 16.13
C LEU A 267 -5.26 6.21 16.68
N GLN A 268 -5.27 6.43 18.00
CA GLN A 268 -6.16 7.41 18.64
C GLN A 268 -5.57 8.80 18.52
#